data_AF-A0A2A5XYA6-F1
#
_entry.id   AF-A0A2A5XYA6-F1
#
_cell.length_a   1.000
_cell.length_b   1.000
_cell.length_c   1.000
_cell.angle_alpha   90.00
_cell.angle_beta   90.00
_cell.angle_gamma   90.00
#
_symmetry.space_group_name_H-M   'P 1'
#
loop_
_entity.id
_entity.type
_entity.pdbx_description
1 polymer ?
#
loop_
_entity_poly.entity_id
_entity_poly.type
_entity_poly.pdbx_seq_one_letter_code
_entity_poly.pdbx_strand_id
1 'polypeptide(L)'
;MNGFKKFFIFLFLFVISSCEEKISQSDLDEYKEVMDIRLGHLGNAIIMQGRLLDSFNLSNERADEDHFKEAEELIKSNLKSFGRSDELKKLKIPNSGKLREIHYSLIEASELLIASGNALEDNAWLGGSVSFAERNLETARVTFQKAIKTVYAIEDGKEVKPEMEYKEYDVGEKPNKIELK
;
A
#
# COMPACT_ATOMS: atom_id res chain seq x y z
N MET A 1 32.96 18.42 37.39
CA MET A 1 31.50 18.67 37.40
C MET A 1 30.87 18.91 36.01
N ASN A 2 31.58 18.67 34.89
CA ASN A 2 31.06 18.90 33.52
C ASN A 2 30.67 17.61 32.76
N GLY A 3 31.10 16.43 33.21
CA GLY A 3 30.75 15.15 32.57
C GLY A 3 29.30 14.73 32.83
N PHE A 4 28.82 14.89 34.06
CA PHE A 4 27.44 14.56 34.45
C PHE A 4 26.39 15.43 33.74
N LYS A 5 26.68 16.73 33.53
CA LYS A 5 25.80 17.62 32.73
C LYS A 5 25.71 17.19 31.26
N LYS A 6 26.82 16.76 30.65
CA LYS A 6 26.83 16.28 29.26
C LYS A 6 26.08 14.96 29.11
N PHE A 7 26.18 14.05 30.08
CA PHE A 7 25.43 12.79 30.10
C PHE A 7 23.92 13.01 30.19
N PHE A 8 23.47 13.92 31.06
CA PHE A 8 22.04 14.27 31.17
C PHE A 8 21.49 14.94 29.90
N ILE A 9 22.28 15.77 29.21
CA ILE A 9 21.87 16.37 27.92
C ILE A 9 21.73 15.29 26.83
N PHE A 10 22.66 14.34 26.78
CA PHE A 10 22.59 13.21 25.84
C PHE A 10 21.39 12.29 26.12
N LEU A 11 21.13 12.02 27.40
CA LEU A 11 19.96 11.23 27.82
C LEU A 11 18.65 11.96 27.50
N PHE A 12 18.60 13.28 27.69
CA PHE A 12 17.42 14.08 27.38
C PHE A 12 17.13 14.08 25.87
N LEU A 13 18.16 14.24 25.02
CA LEU A 13 18.04 14.15 23.56
C LEU A 13 17.55 12.76 23.09
N PHE A 14 17.94 11.69 23.77
CA PHE A 14 17.44 10.34 23.47
C PHE A 14 15.96 10.17 23.82
N VAL A 15 15.50 10.81 24.90
CA VAL A 15 14.10 10.74 25.35
C VAL A 15 13.16 11.51 24.42
N ILE A 16 13.59 12.63 23.82
CA ILE A 16 12.76 13.39 22.85
C ILE A 16 12.58 12.61 21.54
N SER A 17 13.56 11.79 21.14
CA SER A 17 13.50 10.98 19.92
C SER A 17 12.66 9.71 20.04
N SER A 18 12.22 9.31 21.25
CA SER A 18 11.41 8.12 21.49
C SER A 18 9.94 8.41 21.84
N CYS A 19 9.49 9.66 21.71
CA CYS A 19 8.05 9.91 21.66
C CYS A 19 7.52 9.45 20.31
N GLU A 20 7.01 8.22 20.27
CA GLU A 20 6.28 7.72 19.11
C GLU A 20 5.09 8.66 18.83
N GLU A 21 5.13 9.37 17.70
CA GLU A 21 4.08 10.30 17.31
C GLU A 21 2.75 9.54 17.21
N LYS A 22 1.81 9.84 18.11
CA LYS A 22 0.45 9.30 18.03
C LYS A 22 -0.31 10.07 16.96
N ILE A 23 -0.82 9.35 15.96
CA ILE A 23 -1.71 9.91 14.94
C ILE A 23 -3.04 10.22 15.62
N SER A 24 -3.60 11.42 15.39
CA SER A 24 -4.91 11.77 15.92
C SER A 24 -6.03 11.03 15.15
N GLN A 25 -7.17 10.79 15.79
CA GLN A 25 -8.30 10.15 15.12
C GLN A 25 -8.81 11.00 13.94
N SER A 26 -8.83 12.33 14.10
CA SER A 26 -9.23 13.26 13.03
C SER A 26 -8.32 13.14 11.81
N ASP A 27 -7.00 13.00 12.01
CA ASP A 27 -6.06 12.82 10.91
C ASP A 27 -6.25 11.45 10.24
N LEU A 28 -6.57 10.40 11.01
CA LEU A 28 -6.87 9.08 10.43
C LEU A 28 -8.13 9.13 9.56
N ASP A 29 -9.17 9.82 10.02
CA ASP A 29 -10.44 9.91 9.31
C ASP A 29 -10.28 10.73 8.03
N GLU A 30 -9.60 11.88 8.07
CA GLU A 30 -9.28 12.68 6.87
C GLU A 30 -8.39 11.90 5.90
N TYR A 31 -7.41 11.14 6.39
CA TYR A 31 -6.57 10.30 5.53
C TYR A 31 -7.38 9.20 4.84
N LYS A 32 -8.30 8.54 5.55
CA LYS A 32 -9.19 7.52 4.97
C LYS A 32 -10.11 8.10 3.91
N GLU A 33 -10.68 9.28 4.11
CA GLU A 33 -11.52 9.93 3.09
C GLU A 33 -10.80 10.07 1.74
N VAL A 34 -9.48 10.33 1.76
CA VAL A 34 -8.67 10.47 0.54
C VAL A 34 -8.19 9.13 -0.01
N MET A 35 -7.85 8.18 0.88
CA MET A 35 -7.08 7.00 0.52
C MET A 35 -7.87 5.68 0.51
N ASP A 36 -9.04 5.58 1.14
CA ASP A 36 -9.76 4.31 1.35
C ASP A 36 -10.00 3.53 0.04
N ILE A 37 -10.59 4.18 -0.97
CA ILE A 37 -10.80 3.59 -2.30
C ILE A 37 -9.47 3.18 -2.95
N ARG A 38 -8.43 4.01 -2.81
CA ARG A 38 -7.10 3.75 -3.38
C ARG A 38 -6.45 2.54 -2.73
N LEU A 39 -6.56 2.43 -1.41
CA LEU A 39 -6.06 1.31 -0.63
C LEU A 39 -6.76 0.01 -1.04
N GLY A 40 -8.06 0.06 -1.34
CA GLY A 40 -8.78 -1.07 -1.94
C GLY A 40 -8.17 -1.54 -3.26
N HIS A 41 -7.84 -0.61 -4.17
CA HIS A 41 -7.18 -0.94 -5.43
C HIS A 41 -5.76 -1.50 -5.26
N LEU A 42 -4.96 -0.92 -4.37
CA LEU A 42 -3.62 -1.44 -4.07
C LEU A 42 -3.68 -2.84 -3.45
N GLY A 43 -4.59 -3.06 -2.52
CA GLY A 43 -4.83 -4.38 -1.92
C GLY A 43 -5.24 -5.43 -2.97
N ASN A 44 -6.14 -5.05 -3.88
CA ASN A 44 -6.56 -5.91 -5.00
C ASN A 44 -5.38 -6.25 -5.91
N ALA A 45 -4.55 -5.28 -6.28
CA ALA A 45 -3.35 -5.51 -7.09
C ALA A 45 -2.39 -6.51 -6.42
N ILE A 46 -2.12 -6.36 -5.12
CA ILE A 46 -1.28 -7.28 -4.34
C ILE A 46 -1.85 -8.70 -4.37
N ILE A 47 -3.15 -8.86 -4.11
CA ILE A 47 -3.80 -10.18 -4.08
C ILE A 47 -3.75 -10.84 -5.46
N MET A 48 -4.07 -10.10 -6.52
CA MET A 48 -4.05 -10.62 -7.89
C MET A 48 -2.64 -11.01 -8.32
N GLN A 49 -1.64 -10.18 -8.03
CA GLN A 49 -0.26 -10.48 -8.38
C GLN A 49 0.29 -11.70 -7.63
N GLY A 50 -0.11 -11.90 -6.36
CA GLY A 50 0.20 -13.14 -5.64
C GLY A 50 -0.45 -14.37 -6.26
N ARG A 51 -1.74 -14.30 -6.56
CA ARG A 51 -2.45 -15.40 -7.22
C ARG A 51 -1.85 -15.74 -8.59
N LEU A 52 -1.38 -14.73 -9.32
CA LEU A 52 -0.75 -14.90 -10.62
C LEU A 52 0.56 -15.68 -10.50
N LEU A 53 1.43 -15.28 -9.56
CA LEU A 53 2.70 -15.98 -9.28
C LEU A 53 2.47 -17.40 -8.76
N ASP A 54 1.50 -17.59 -7.86
CA ASP A 54 1.12 -18.92 -7.37
C ASP A 54 0.63 -19.83 -8.52
N SER A 55 -0.21 -19.29 -9.41
CA SER A 55 -0.74 -20.03 -10.56
C SER A 55 0.37 -20.42 -11.54
N PHE A 56 1.32 -19.51 -11.79
CA PHE A 56 2.50 -19.80 -12.60
C PHE A 56 3.33 -20.92 -11.99
N ASN A 57 3.65 -20.84 -10.70
CA ASN A 57 4.44 -21.84 -9.98
C ASN A 57 3.76 -23.23 -9.93
N LEU A 58 2.42 -23.27 -9.87
CA LEU A 58 1.64 -24.51 -9.82
C LEU A 58 1.41 -25.15 -11.20
N SER A 59 1.41 -24.37 -12.28
CA SER A 59 0.86 -24.82 -13.57
C SER A 59 1.53 -24.25 -14.82
N ASN A 60 2.83 -23.93 -14.77
CA ASN A 60 3.58 -23.36 -15.92
C ASN A 60 3.44 -24.18 -17.23
N GLU A 61 3.13 -25.48 -17.17
CA GLU A 61 2.90 -26.31 -18.37
C GLU A 61 1.48 -26.21 -18.96
N ARG A 62 0.51 -25.55 -18.31
CA ARG A 62 -0.93 -25.65 -18.63
C ARG A 62 -1.69 -24.33 -18.80
N ALA A 63 -1.12 -23.20 -18.41
CA ALA A 63 -1.79 -21.92 -18.52
C ALA A 63 -1.48 -21.26 -19.87
N ASP A 64 -2.54 -20.90 -20.60
CA ASP A 64 -2.43 -20.20 -21.88
C ASP A 64 -1.85 -18.80 -21.66
N GLU A 65 -0.96 -18.36 -22.55
CA GLU A 65 -0.25 -17.08 -22.47
C GLU A 65 -1.24 -15.89 -22.36
N ASP A 66 -2.40 -16.02 -23.01
CA ASP A 66 -3.46 -15.01 -23.00
C ASP A 66 -4.09 -14.82 -21.61
N HIS A 67 -4.16 -15.86 -20.78
CA HIS A 67 -4.68 -15.76 -19.42
C HIS A 67 -3.75 -15.01 -18.48
N PHE A 68 -2.42 -15.15 -18.66
CA PHE A 68 -1.45 -14.37 -17.89
C PHE A 68 -1.52 -12.89 -18.25
N LYS A 69 -1.60 -12.57 -19.55
CA LYS A 69 -1.75 -11.19 -20.03
C LYS A 69 -3.02 -10.51 -19.51
N GLU A 70 -4.15 -11.21 -19.51
CA GLU A 70 -5.40 -10.66 -18.96
C GLU A 70 -5.25 -10.31 -17.47
N ALA A 71 -4.64 -11.21 -16.68
CA ALA A 71 -4.39 -10.97 -15.27
C ALA A 71 -3.41 -9.81 -15.03
N GLU A 72 -2.33 -9.71 -15.83
CA GLU A 72 -1.38 -8.60 -15.78
C GLU A 72 -2.06 -7.24 -16.06
N GLU A 73 -2.93 -7.17 -17.06
CA GLU A 73 -3.67 -5.93 -17.38
C GLU A 73 -4.66 -5.55 -16.27
N LEU A 74 -5.32 -6.52 -15.64
CA LEU A 74 -6.17 -6.27 -14.47
C LEU A 74 -5.37 -5.72 -13.28
N ILE A 75 -4.15 -6.24 -13.05
CA ILE A 75 -3.24 -5.73 -12.01
C ILE A 75 -2.82 -4.30 -12.33
N LYS A 76 -2.37 -4.02 -13.56
CA LYS A 76 -1.99 -2.68 -14.02
C LYS A 76 -3.14 -1.68 -13.87
N SER A 77 -4.36 -2.09 -14.20
CA SER A 77 -5.57 -1.27 -14.04
C SER A 77 -5.83 -0.89 -12.57
N ASN A 78 -5.65 -1.83 -11.64
CA ASN A 78 -5.76 -1.54 -10.21
C ASN A 78 -4.64 -0.62 -9.71
N LEU A 79 -3.39 -0.85 -10.13
CA LEU A 79 -2.26 0.04 -9.79
C LEU A 79 -2.48 1.46 -10.32
N LYS A 80 -3.03 1.60 -11.53
CA LYS A 80 -3.43 2.91 -12.07
C LYS A 80 -4.54 3.57 -11.24
N SER A 81 -5.50 2.78 -10.76
CA SER A 81 -6.61 3.27 -9.92
C SER A 81 -6.15 3.65 -8.51
N PHE A 82 -5.12 2.98 -7.98
CA PHE A 82 -4.42 3.42 -6.76
C PHE A 82 -3.84 4.83 -6.96
N GLY A 83 -3.16 5.08 -8.08
CA GLY A 83 -2.70 6.40 -8.51
C GLY A 83 -1.22 6.41 -8.91
N ARG A 84 -0.81 7.40 -9.71
CA ARG A 84 0.61 7.57 -10.07
C ARG A 84 1.41 8.10 -8.90
N SER A 85 2.63 7.61 -8.73
CA SER A 85 3.52 8.05 -7.65
C SER A 85 3.68 9.56 -7.55
N ASP A 86 3.89 10.28 -8.65
CA ASP A 86 4.10 11.72 -8.63
C ASP A 86 2.84 12.53 -8.26
N GLU A 87 1.66 12.01 -8.56
CA GLU A 87 0.37 12.58 -8.15
C GLU A 87 0.10 12.28 -6.68
N LEU A 88 0.34 11.04 -6.25
CA LEU A 88 0.17 10.61 -4.87
C LEU A 88 1.07 11.43 -3.93
N LYS A 89 2.33 11.65 -4.29
CA LYS A 89 3.26 12.50 -3.52
C LYS A 89 2.79 13.95 -3.34
N LYS A 90 1.87 14.43 -4.19
CA LYS A 90 1.29 15.78 -4.14
C LYS A 90 -0.10 15.79 -3.48
N LEU A 91 -0.66 14.64 -3.12
CA LEU A 91 -1.96 14.58 -2.46
C LEU A 91 -1.91 15.39 -1.16
N LYS A 92 -2.98 16.15 -0.94
CA LYS A 92 -3.19 16.81 0.33
C LYS A 92 -3.58 15.75 1.36
N ILE A 93 -2.63 15.42 2.23
CA ILE A 93 -2.83 14.53 3.37
C ILE A 93 -2.65 15.31 4.68
N PRO A 94 -3.19 14.81 5.80
CA PRO A 94 -2.99 15.42 7.11
C PRO A 94 -1.51 15.61 7.46
N ASN A 95 -1.21 16.67 8.22
CA ASN A 95 0.16 17.04 8.57
C ASN A 95 0.68 16.25 9.79
N SER A 96 0.68 14.92 9.68
CA SER A 96 1.35 14.02 10.64
C SER A 96 2.58 13.38 9.99
N GLY A 97 3.68 13.33 10.73
CA GLY A 97 4.92 12.70 10.27
C GLY A 97 4.72 11.22 10.00
N LYS A 98 4.10 10.51 10.96
CA LYS A 98 3.80 9.07 10.84
C LYS A 98 2.85 8.74 9.69
N LEU A 99 1.80 9.54 9.45
CA LEU A 99 0.93 9.33 8.29
C LEU A 99 1.65 9.55 6.97
N ARG A 100 2.54 10.54 6.92
CA ARG A 100 3.35 10.80 5.74
C ARG A 100 4.30 9.63 5.43
N GLU A 101 4.92 9.05 6.45
CA GLU A 101 5.73 7.84 6.30
C GLU A 101 4.90 6.66 5.77
N ILE A 102 3.72 6.43 6.34
CA ILE A 102 2.78 5.40 5.85
C ILE A 102 2.43 5.66 4.38
N HIS A 103 2.09 6.90 4.03
CA HIS A 103 1.73 7.28 2.68
C HIS A 103 2.84 7.00 1.67
N TYR A 104 4.08 7.39 1.99
CA TYR A 104 5.22 7.10 1.12
C TYR A 104 5.51 5.61 1.02
N SER A 105 5.34 4.84 2.10
CA SER A 105 5.51 3.38 2.06
C SER A 105 4.49 2.69 1.14
N LEU A 106 3.27 3.21 1.06
CA LEU A 106 2.23 2.70 0.15
C LEU A 106 2.56 3.02 -1.31
N ILE A 107 3.12 4.19 -1.58
CA ILE A 107 3.63 4.56 -2.90
C ILE A 107 4.77 3.61 -3.29
N GLU A 108 5.75 3.39 -2.41
CA GLU A 108 6.85 2.46 -2.64
C GLU A 108 6.34 1.04 -2.91
N ALA A 109 5.36 0.56 -2.13
CA ALA A 109 4.73 -0.73 -2.37
C ALA A 109 4.13 -0.83 -3.78
N SER A 110 3.47 0.22 -4.27
CA SER A 110 2.96 0.24 -5.65
C SER A 110 4.07 0.25 -6.70
N GLU A 111 5.16 0.98 -6.45
CA GLU A 111 6.33 1.04 -7.36
C GLU A 111 7.02 -0.33 -7.47
N LEU A 112 7.09 -1.08 -6.36
CA LEU A 112 7.59 -2.45 -6.35
C LEU A 112 6.73 -3.39 -7.20
N LEU A 113 5.39 -3.29 -7.09
CA LEU A 113 4.46 -4.12 -7.88
C LEU A 113 4.54 -3.79 -9.37
N ILE A 114 4.65 -2.51 -9.72
CA ILE A 114 4.87 -2.07 -11.11
C ILE A 114 6.18 -2.65 -11.64
N ALA A 115 7.28 -2.52 -10.87
CA ALA A 115 8.57 -3.07 -11.28
C ALA A 115 8.52 -4.60 -11.47
N SER A 116 7.78 -5.31 -10.62
CA SER A 116 7.55 -6.74 -10.74
C SER A 116 6.75 -7.10 -11.99
N GLY A 117 5.65 -6.40 -12.27
CA GLY A 117 4.84 -6.63 -13.46
C GLY A 117 5.65 -6.43 -14.74
N ASN A 118 6.39 -5.32 -14.82
CA ASN A 118 7.27 -5.05 -15.96
C ASN A 118 8.36 -6.12 -16.11
N ALA A 119 8.97 -6.57 -15.01
CA ALA A 119 10.00 -7.60 -15.08
C ALA A 119 9.45 -8.93 -15.61
N LEU A 120 8.23 -9.32 -15.22
CA LEU A 120 7.57 -10.53 -15.71
C LEU A 120 7.26 -10.44 -17.20
N GLU A 121 6.68 -9.32 -17.63
CA GLU A 121 6.33 -9.04 -19.03
C GLU A 121 7.58 -8.99 -19.94
N ASP A 122 8.57 -8.17 -19.58
CA ASP A 122 9.78 -7.93 -20.38
C ASP A 122 10.64 -9.19 -20.54
N ASN A 123 10.55 -10.12 -19.59
CA ASN A 123 11.36 -11.34 -19.58
C ASN A 123 10.54 -12.60 -19.89
N ALA A 124 9.29 -12.47 -20.35
CA ALA A 124 8.40 -13.59 -20.66
C ALA A 124 8.40 -14.65 -19.55
N TRP A 125 8.29 -14.20 -18.29
CA TRP A 125 8.21 -15.08 -17.12
C TRP A 125 9.44 -16.00 -16.88
N LEU A 126 10.61 -15.66 -17.43
CA LEU A 126 11.84 -16.43 -17.18
C LEU A 126 12.30 -16.31 -15.73
N GLY A 127 12.83 -17.41 -15.16
CA GLY A 127 12.97 -17.61 -13.71
C GLY A 127 13.59 -16.48 -12.88
N GLY A 128 14.56 -15.73 -13.42
CA GLY A 128 15.14 -14.57 -12.73
C GLY A 128 14.13 -13.43 -12.47
N SER A 129 13.18 -13.22 -13.39
CA SER A 129 12.11 -12.23 -13.26
C SER A 129 11.04 -12.65 -12.25
N VAL A 130 10.75 -13.95 -12.17
CA VAL A 130 9.77 -14.52 -11.24
C VAL A 130 10.24 -14.36 -9.79
N SER A 131 11.48 -14.77 -9.48
CA SER A 131 12.02 -14.58 -8.12
C SER A 131 12.14 -13.11 -7.71
N PHE A 132 12.43 -12.22 -8.67
CA PHE A 132 12.40 -10.78 -8.43
C PHE A 132 10.97 -10.29 -8.11
N ALA A 133 9.98 -10.77 -8.88
CA ALA A 133 8.58 -10.43 -8.67
C ALA A 133 8.05 -10.93 -7.31
N GLU A 134 8.38 -12.16 -6.91
CA GLU A 134 7.99 -12.73 -5.61
C GLU A 134 8.55 -11.92 -4.44
N ARG A 135 9.84 -11.55 -4.49
CA ARG A 135 10.48 -10.75 -3.44
C ARG A 135 9.83 -9.38 -3.28
N ASN A 136 9.57 -8.71 -4.40
CA ASN A 136 8.95 -7.39 -4.40
C ASN A 136 7.49 -7.46 -3.95
N LEU A 137 6.73 -8.47 -4.38
CA LEU A 137 5.38 -8.72 -3.90
C LEU A 137 5.35 -8.94 -2.39
N GLU A 138 6.26 -9.76 -1.86
CA GLU A 138 6.39 -9.99 -0.41
C GLU A 138 6.60 -8.67 0.35
N THR A 139 7.53 -7.86 -0.15
CA THR A 139 7.86 -6.55 0.42
C THR A 139 6.64 -5.62 0.38
N ALA A 140 5.99 -5.51 -0.78
CA ALA A 140 4.79 -4.69 -0.95
C ALA A 140 3.64 -5.16 -0.04
N ARG A 141 3.42 -6.47 0.07
CA ARG A 141 2.39 -7.07 0.91
C ARG A 141 2.60 -6.76 2.39
N VAL A 142 3.81 -6.97 2.90
CA VAL A 142 4.13 -6.69 4.31
C VAL A 142 3.99 -5.19 4.60
N THR A 143 4.47 -4.32 3.70
CA THR A 143 4.33 -2.87 3.83
C THR A 143 2.85 -2.45 3.85
N PHE A 144 2.06 -2.96 2.92
CA PHE A 144 0.62 -2.69 2.86
C PHE A 144 -0.10 -3.16 4.14
N GLN A 145 0.19 -4.38 4.62
CA GLN A 145 -0.41 -4.91 5.85
C GLN A 145 -0.08 -4.03 7.07
N LYS A 146 1.17 -3.57 7.21
CA LYS A 146 1.57 -2.65 8.29
C LYS A 146 0.83 -1.31 8.20
N ALA A 147 0.71 -0.76 6.99
CA ALA A 147 -0.01 0.48 6.74
C ALA A 147 -1.50 0.35 7.11
N ILE A 148 -2.18 -0.71 6.64
CA ILE A 148 -3.59 -0.97 6.91
C ILE A 148 -3.85 -1.18 8.41
N LYS A 149 -3.02 -1.97 9.09
CA LYS A 149 -3.13 -2.13 10.56
C LYS A 149 -3.08 -0.80 11.29
N THR A 150 -2.20 0.10 10.86
CA THR A 150 -2.05 1.42 11.49
C THR A 150 -3.23 2.33 11.15
N VAL A 151 -3.62 2.42 9.88
CA VAL A 151 -4.69 3.34 9.43
C VAL A 151 -6.05 2.95 10.00
N TYR A 152 -6.36 1.65 10.05
CA TYR A 152 -7.66 1.16 10.52
C TYR A 152 -7.63 0.68 11.98
N ALA A 153 -6.52 0.91 12.70
CA ALA A 153 -6.34 0.50 14.09
C ALA A 153 -6.73 -0.98 14.33
N ILE A 154 -6.40 -1.86 13.38
CA ILE A 154 -6.74 -3.28 13.47
C ILE A 154 -5.83 -3.91 14.52
N GLU A 155 -6.41 -4.28 15.66
CA GLU A 155 -5.70 -5.04 16.70
C GLU A 155 -5.20 -6.38 16.15
N ASP A 156 -4.01 -6.80 16.57
CA ASP A 156 -3.44 -8.09 16.17
C ASP A 156 -4.41 -9.24 16.54
N GLY A 157 -4.85 -9.99 15.51
CA GLY A 157 -5.76 -11.14 15.66
C GLY A 157 -7.23 -10.86 15.34
N LYS A 158 -7.63 -9.62 15.02
CA LYS A 158 -8.96 -9.34 14.46
C LYS A 158 -8.95 -9.49 12.93
N GLU A 159 -9.73 -10.43 12.42
CA GLU A 159 -10.03 -10.50 10.98
C GLU A 159 -10.71 -9.21 10.52
N VAL A 160 -10.15 -8.57 9.51
CA VAL A 160 -10.83 -7.51 8.75
C VAL A 160 -11.94 -8.18 7.96
N LYS A 161 -13.17 -8.12 8.48
CA LYS A 161 -14.34 -8.54 7.71
C LYS A 161 -14.75 -7.38 6.81
N PRO A 162 -15.05 -7.64 5.52
CA PRO A 162 -15.61 -6.60 4.68
C PRO A 162 -16.89 -6.05 5.34
N GLU A 163 -17.00 -4.73 5.45
CA GLU A 163 -18.26 -4.10 5.80
C GLU A 163 -19.27 -4.45 4.70
N MET A 164 -20.24 -5.30 5.04
CA MET A 164 -21.30 -5.73 4.13
C MET A 164 -22.37 -4.64 3.95
N GLU A 165 -22.30 -3.58 4.77
CA GLU A 165 -23.19 -2.43 4.71
C GLU A 165 -22.63 -1.42 3.73
N TYR A 166 -23.16 -1.43 2.51
CA TYR A 166 -22.89 -0.38 1.53
C TYR A 166 -23.49 0.93 2.04
N LYS A 167 -22.76 2.03 1.89
CA LYS A 167 -23.32 3.36 2.06
C LYS A 167 -24.39 3.53 0.97
N GLU A 168 -25.66 3.48 1.35
CA GLU A 168 -26.76 3.74 0.43
C GLU A 168 -26.69 5.20 -0.01
N TYR A 169 -26.56 5.41 -1.32
CA TYR A 169 -26.64 6.73 -1.95
C TYR A 169 -28.06 6.92 -2.45
N ASP A 170 -28.63 8.11 -2.25
CA ASP A 170 -29.94 8.43 -2.82
C ASP A 170 -29.88 8.40 -4.35
N VAL A 171 -30.99 8.04 -5.00
CA VAL A 171 -31.07 7.97 -6.47
C VAL A 171 -30.76 9.34 -7.08
N GLY A 172 -29.55 9.50 -7.63
CA GLY A 172 -29.05 10.76 -8.20
C GLY A 172 -27.79 11.28 -7.52
N GLU A 173 -27.44 10.77 -6.34
CA GLU A 173 -26.15 11.05 -5.71
C GLU A 173 -25.03 10.31 -6.45
N LYS A 174 -24.04 11.09 -6.91
CA LYS A 174 -22.77 10.55 -7.37
C LYS A 174 -21.79 10.65 -6.21
N PRO A 175 -21.02 9.59 -5.91
CA PRO A 175 -19.91 9.73 -4.98
C PRO A 175 -19.03 10.90 -5.45
N ASN A 176 -18.61 11.75 -4.51
CA ASN A 176 -17.85 12.95 -4.82
C ASN A 176 -16.65 12.58 -5.69
N LYS A 177 -16.74 12.89 -6.99
CA LYS A 177 -15.57 12.92 -7.84
C LYS A 177 -14.74 14.09 -7.36
N ILE A 178 -13.61 13.80 -6.73
CA ILE A 178 -12.57 14.79 -6.50
C ILE A 178 -12.06 15.15 -7.90
N GLU A 179 -12.60 16.23 -8.48
CA GLU A 179 -12.07 16.81 -9.70
C GLU A 179 -10.72 17.45 -9.36
N LEU A 180 -9.65 16.88 -9.93
CA LEU A 180 -8.32 17.47 -9.90
C LEU A 180 -8.37 18.75 -10.75
N LYS A 181 -8.20 19.91 -10.10
CA LYS A 181 -7.89 21.17 -10.78
C LYS A 181 -6.40 21.32 -10.98
#